data_AF-A0AAV2RLI9-F1
#
_entry.id   AF-A0AAV2RLI9-F1
#
_cell.length_a   1.000
_cell.length_b   1.000
_cell.length_c   1.000
_cell.angle_alpha   90.00
_cell.angle_beta   90.00
_cell.angle_gamma   90.00
#
_symmetry.space_group_name_H-M   'P 1'
#
loop_
_entity.id
_entity.type
_entity.pdbx_description
1 polymer ?
#
loop_
_entity_poly.entity_id
_entity_poly.type
_entity_poly.pdbx_seq_one_letter_code
_entity_poly.pdbx_strand_id
1 'polypeptide(L)'
;MSMRFYREGLATPRGSISNTHPYWKHVHYRRKVEDEVTLVCSKFREMCDESVTSETRELLQLPNFNNWEWTEWEILHLLQHMFFELGFIKKFDIEVEVLRNFLCSLYYSYNEVPFHNFKHAFCVTQMMYGMIWKCNLLERLGEMDCLILLTSCICHDLDHPGFNNIYQINAKTELALRYNDISPLENHHCSVAFKILEHHETNIFRNQSLETYKKVREGMIRCILATDMARHNEILQTFRDITPEFDYTNREHVNSLSMVLIKVADISNEARPLDIAEPWLECLMEEFFNQSDLEKLEGLPVSPFMDREKVTKPSSQCSFIGFVLLPLFEALGKVLVELEMTISNFGLEN
;
A
#
# COMPACT_ATOMS: atom_id res chain seq x y z
N MET A 1 -17.97 -28.04 -0.42
CA MET A 1 -16.91 -29.05 -0.20
C MET A 1 -16.05 -28.54 0.95
N SER A 2 -15.87 -29.36 1.97
CA SER A 2 -15.52 -29.02 3.36
C SER A 2 -14.28 -28.11 3.56
N MET A 3 -14.46 -27.00 4.30
CA MET A 3 -13.40 -26.21 4.93
C MET A 3 -12.71 -27.06 6.01
N ARG A 4 -11.42 -27.34 5.84
CA ARG A 4 -10.56 -27.86 6.93
C ARG A 4 -9.80 -26.70 7.56
N PHE A 5 -10.42 -26.05 8.55
CA PHE A 5 -9.69 -25.20 9.48
C PHE A 5 -9.06 -26.06 10.58
N TYR A 6 -7.73 -26.00 10.63
CA TYR A 6 -6.87 -26.00 11.81
C TYR A 6 -7.33 -26.75 13.07
N ARG A 7 -6.64 -27.85 13.37
CA ARG A 7 -6.35 -28.27 14.75
C ARG A 7 -4.94 -28.87 14.83
N GLU A 8 -4.29 -28.49 15.94
CA GLU A 8 -3.08 -29.04 16.57
C GLU A 8 -1.73 -28.39 16.25
N GLY A 9 -1.12 -27.86 17.32
CA GLY A 9 0.29 -27.48 17.44
C GLY A 9 0.50 -25.97 17.37
N LEU A 10 0.82 -25.35 18.52
CA LEU A 10 1.37 -23.99 18.55
C LEU A 10 2.58 -23.94 17.60
N ALA A 11 2.43 -23.26 16.47
CA ALA A 11 3.54 -23.01 15.58
C ALA A 11 4.53 -22.11 16.32
N THR A 12 5.80 -22.52 16.37
CA THR A 12 6.91 -21.61 16.65
C THR A 12 6.72 -20.32 15.84
N PRO A 13 7.05 -19.11 16.35
CA PRO A 13 7.01 -17.90 15.55
C PRO A 13 7.80 -18.15 14.26
N ARG A 14 7.11 -18.23 13.11
CA ARG A 14 7.69 -18.76 11.87
C ARG A 14 8.36 -17.65 11.08
N GLY A 15 9.57 -17.32 11.50
CA GLY A 15 10.63 -16.68 10.74
C GLY A 15 11.93 -17.19 11.33
N SER A 16 12.66 -18.08 10.63
CA SER A 16 13.94 -18.52 11.16
C SER A 16 14.94 -17.35 11.11
N ILE A 17 15.94 -17.35 11.99
CA ILE A 17 17.08 -16.43 11.92
C ILE A 17 18.30 -17.33 11.76
N SER A 18 19.16 -17.08 10.77
CA SER A 18 20.51 -17.65 10.77
C SER A 18 21.43 -16.71 11.56
N ASN A 19 21.77 -17.10 12.79
CA ASN A 19 22.76 -16.39 13.61
C ASN A 19 24.16 -16.53 13.01
N THR A 20 24.72 -15.45 12.47
CA THR A 20 26.16 -15.40 12.14
C THR A 20 26.88 -14.14 12.62
N HIS A 21 26.17 -13.06 13.02
CA HIS A 21 26.82 -11.80 13.39
C HIS A 21 26.47 -11.30 14.81
N PRO A 22 27.45 -10.88 15.63
CA PRO A 22 27.23 -10.48 17.04
C PRO A 22 26.51 -9.13 17.23
N TYR A 23 26.35 -8.32 16.17
CA TYR A 23 25.83 -6.95 16.29
C TYR A 23 24.57 -6.65 15.45
N TRP A 24 24.13 -7.55 14.58
CA TRP A 24 22.93 -7.37 13.76
C TRP A 24 22.33 -8.72 13.36
N LYS A 25 21.02 -8.72 13.07
CA LYS A 25 20.25 -9.93 12.77
C LYS A 25 19.83 -10.00 11.32
N HIS A 26 19.85 -11.21 10.75
CA HIS A 26 19.24 -11.50 9.46
C HIS A 26 17.80 -11.98 9.69
N VAL A 27 16.83 -11.27 9.11
CA VAL A 27 15.42 -11.66 9.12
C VAL A 27 15.17 -12.52 7.87
N HIS A 28 14.66 -13.75 8.03
CA HIS A 28 14.22 -14.53 6.87
C HIS A 28 12.85 -14.03 6.42
N TYR A 29 12.83 -13.42 5.24
CA TYR A 29 11.62 -12.95 4.58
C TYR A 29 10.78 -14.13 4.09
N ARG A 30 9.46 -14.07 4.28
CA ARG A 30 8.54 -15.06 3.73
C ARG A 30 8.26 -14.73 2.26
N ARG A 31 9.15 -15.21 1.39
CA ARG A 31 9.05 -15.05 -0.07
C ARG A 31 7.97 -15.97 -0.63
N LYS A 32 7.29 -15.51 -1.70
CA LYS A 32 6.44 -16.37 -2.52
C LYS A 32 7.26 -17.51 -3.14
N VAL A 33 6.62 -18.65 -3.34
CA VAL A 33 7.24 -19.79 -4.03
C VAL A 33 7.23 -19.52 -5.54
N GLU A 34 8.33 -19.85 -6.22
CA GLU A 34 8.50 -19.56 -7.66
C GLU A 34 7.42 -20.22 -8.54
N ASP A 35 7.01 -21.44 -8.20
CA ASP A 35 5.94 -22.16 -8.91
C ASP A 35 4.58 -21.45 -8.79
N GLU A 36 4.27 -20.88 -7.62
CA GLU A 36 3.04 -20.11 -7.40
C GLU A 36 3.04 -18.82 -8.22
N VAL A 37 4.17 -18.12 -8.25
CA VAL A 37 4.33 -16.90 -9.04
C VAL A 37 4.16 -17.19 -10.52
N THR A 38 4.78 -18.28 -10.98
CA THR A 38 4.67 -18.73 -12.37
C THR A 38 3.21 -19.06 -12.73
N LEU A 39 2.49 -19.75 -11.84
CA LEU A 39 1.08 -20.07 -12.03
C LEU A 39 0.21 -18.81 -12.14
N VAL A 40 0.34 -17.89 -11.18
CA VAL A 40 -0.45 -16.64 -11.14
C VAL A 40 -0.19 -15.80 -12.39
N CYS A 41 1.08 -15.60 -12.76
CA CYS A 41 1.43 -14.84 -13.95
C CYS A 41 0.99 -15.52 -15.26
N SER A 42 1.03 -16.85 -15.34
CA SER A 42 0.49 -17.59 -16.48
C SER A 42 -1.02 -17.39 -16.60
N LYS A 43 -1.76 -17.53 -15.50
CA LYS A 43 -3.21 -17.32 -15.46
C LYS A 43 -3.61 -15.90 -15.81
N PHE A 44 -2.87 -14.92 -15.31
CA PHE A 44 -3.06 -13.52 -15.68
C PHE A 44 -2.86 -13.32 -17.18
N ARG A 45 -1.79 -13.87 -17.76
CA ARG A 45 -1.53 -13.77 -19.21
C ARG A 45 -2.60 -14.43 -20.08
N GLU A 46 -3.19 -15.52 -19.61
CA GLU A 46 -4.31 -16.20 -20.31
C GLU A 46 -5.54 -15.29 -20.46
N MET A 47 -5.80 -14.40 -19.49
CA MET A 47 -6.99 -13.55 -19.47
C MET A 47 -6.73 -12.05 -19.69
N CYS A 48 -5.47 -11.62 -19.79
CA CYS A 48 -5.10 -10.19 -19.77
C CYS A 48 -5.62 -9.38 -20.98
N ASP A 49 -6.13 -10.02 -22.02
CA ASP A 49 -6.77 -9.38 -23.17
C ASP A 49 -8.32 -9.39 -23.10
N GLU A 50 -8.90 -10.05 -22.08
CA GLU A 50 -10.34 -10.08 -21.87
C GLU A 50 -10.86 -8.72 -21.40
N SER A 51 -12.13 -8.41 -21.70
CA SER A 51 -12.75 -7.18 -21.22
C SER A 51 -13.29 -7.36 -19.80
N VAL A 52 -12.94 -6.45 -18.90
CA VAL A 52 -13.61 -6.33 -17.60
C VAL A 52 -15.09 -5.96 -17.83
N THR A 53 -16.01 -6.67 -17.17
CA THR A 53 -17.46 -6.46 -17.30
C THR A 53 -17.85 -5.05 -16.82
N SER A 54 -18.95 -4.50 -17.34
CA SER A 54 -19.42 -3.16 -16.92
C SER A 54 -19.70 -3.06 -15.42
N GLU A 55 -20.30 -4.10 -14.83
CA GLU A 55 -20.56 -4.19 -13.39
C GLU A 55 -19.26 -4.11 -12.57
N THR A 56 -18.25 -4.91 -12.93
CA THR A 56 -16.95 -4.88 -12.25
C THR A 56 -16.26 -3.53 -12.41
N ARG A 57 -16.36 -2.90 -13.59
CA ARG A 57 -15.77 -1.55 -13.82
C ARG A 57 -16.38 -0.49 -12.91
N GLU A 58 -17.70 -0.49 -12.78
CA GLU A 58 -18.42 0.44 -11.89
C GLU A 58 -18.05 0.17 -10.43
N LEU A 59 -18.05 -1.10 -9.99
CA LEU A 59 -17.66 -1.47 -8.63
C LEU A 59 -16.21 -1.10 -8.32
N LEU A 60 -15.28 -1.23 -9.28
CA LEU A 60 -13.87 -0.93 -9.07
C LEU A 60 -13.62 0.55 -8.75
N GLN A 61 -14.56 1.45 -9.08
CA GLN A 61 -14.47 2.87 -8.75
C GLN A 61 -15.03 3.20 -7.35
N LEU A 62 -15.64 2.23 -6.66
CA LEU A 62 -16.32 2.44 -5.39
C LEU A 62 -15.50 1.90 -4.19
N PRO A 63 -15.64 2.52 -3.01
CA PRO A 63 -14.92 2.08 -1.80
C PRO A 63 -15.42 0.71 -1.29
N ASN A 64 -16.61 0.26 -1.70
CA ASN A 64 -17.18 -1.04 -1.32
C ASN A 64 -16.73 -2.22 -2.20
N PHE A 65 -15.70 -2.05 -3.04
CA PHE A 65 -15.12 -3.15 -3.81
C PHE A 65 -14.54 -4.22 -2.87
N ASN A 66 -15.04 -5.45 -2.96
CA ASN A 66 -14.60 -6.57 -2.12
C ASN A 66 -13.39 -7.30 -2.74
N ASN A 67 -12.18 -7.01 -2.27
CA ASN A 67 -10.95 -7.64 -2.78
C ASN A 67 -10.82 -9.15 -2.42
N TRP A 68 -11.62 -9.65 -1.48
CA TRP A 68 -11.54 -11.04 -1.02
C TRP A 68 -12.12 -12.03 -2.03
N GLU A 69 -13.04 -11.57 -2.88
CA GLU A 69 -13.70 -12.38 -3.92
C GLU A 69 -12.82 -12.65 -5.13
N TRP A 70 -11.67 -11.97 -5.24
CA TRP A 70 -10.80 -12.02 -6.40
C TRP A 70 -9.51 -12.78 -6.10
N THR A 71 -9.13 -13.62 -7.06
CA THR A 71 -7.83 -14.27 -7.11
C THR A 71 -6.74 -13.28 -7.52
N GLU A 72 -5.47 -13.63 -7.29
CA GLU A 72 -4.36 -12.72 -7.54
C GLU A 72 -4.15 -12.43 -9.03
N TRP A 73 -4.44 -13.39 -9.92
CA TRP A 73 -4.36 -13.16 -11.37
C TRP A 73 -5.50 -12.27 -11.89
N GLU A 74 -6.69 -12.35 -11.28
CA GLU A 74 -7.77 -11.41 -11.56
C GLU A 74 -7.44 -10.01 -11.04
N ILE A 75 -6.84 -9.90 -9.84
CA ILE A 75 -6.34 -8.63 -9.31
C ILE A 75 -5.31 -7.99 -10.27
N LEU A 76 -4.37 -8.77 -10.81
CA LEU A 76 -3.43 -8.27 -11.83
C LEU A 76 -4.16 -7.76 -13.07
N HIS A 77 -5.22 -8.45 -13.51
CA HIS A 77 -6.07 -8.00 -14.61
C HIS A 77 -6.80 -6.69 -14.31
N LEU A 78 -7.33 -6.53 -13.09
CA LEU A 78 -7.97 -5.30 -12.64
C LEU A 78 -6.98 -4.13 -12.55
N LEU A 79 -5.77 -4.35 -12.05
CA LEU A 79 -4.70 -3.34 -12.04
C LEU A 79 -4.33 -2.90 -13.46
N GLN A 80 -4.18 -3.86 -14.38
CA GLN A 80 -3.97 -3.54 -15.79
C GLN A 80 -5.11 -2.70 -16.37
N HIS A 81 -6.36 -3.06 -16.05
CA HIS A 81 -7.54 -2.33 -16.48
C HIS A 81 -7.52 -0.87 -15.98
N MET A 82 -7.11 -0.59 -14.74
CA MET A 82 -7.01 0.78 -14.23
C MET A 82 -6.08 1.66 -15.09
N PHE A 83 -4.94 1.13 -15.56
CA PHE A 83 -4.02 1.85 -16.46
C PHE A 83 -4.63 2.12 -17.84
N PHE A 84 -5.44 1.20 -18.35
CA PHE A 84 -6.17 1.39 -19.61
C PHE A 84 -7.26 2.45 -19.47
N GLU A 85 -8.12 2.32 -18.44
CA GLU A 85 -9.31 3.15 -18.27
C GLU A 85 -8.95 4.61 -17.93
N LEU A 86 -7.86 4.84 -17.19
CA LEU A 86 -7.31 6.18 -16.95
C LEU A 86 -6.57 6.76 -18.18
N GLY A 87 -6.45 6.02 -19.27
CA GLY A 87 -5.82 6.47 -20.51
C GLY A 87 -4.29 6.53 -20.47
N PHE A 88 -3.66 5.99 -19.43
CA PHE A 88 -2.21 6.11 -19.20
C PHE A 88 -1.38 5.41 -20.26
N ILE A 89 -1.85 4.26 -20.77
CA ILE A 89 -1.19 3.51 -21.84
C ILE A 89 -0.88 4.41 -23.04
N LYS A 90 -1.92 5.06 -23.57
CA LYS A 90 -1.79 5.92 -24.75
C LYS A 90 -1.09 7.24 -24.41
N LYS A 91 -1.41 7.85 -23.26
CA LYS A 91 -0.87 9.16 -22.87
C LYS A 91 0.64 9.14 -22.64
N PHE A 92 1.16 8.05 -22.05
CA PHE A 92 2.55 7.91 -21.65
C PHE A 92 3.31 6.85 -22.47
N ASP A 93 2.76 6.45 -23.62
CA ASP A 93 3.39 5.48 -24.53
C ASP A 93 3.89 4.22 -23.78
N ILE A 94 3.06 3.71 -22.86
CA ILE A 94 3.37 2.53 -22.06
C ILE A 94 3.02 1.32 -22.91
N GLU A 95 4.02 0.53 -23.28
CA GLU A 95 3.78 -0.71 -24.00
C GLU A 95 3.06 -1.72 -23.11
N VAL A 96 1.98 -2.31 -23.62
CA VAL A 96 1.10 -3.21 -22.83
C VAL A 96 1.87 -4.39 -22.25
N GLU A 97 2.79 -4.98 -23.01
CA GLU A 97 3.61 -6.10 -22.53
C GLU A 97 4.56 -5.69 -21.39
N VAL A 98 5.07 -4.45 -21.42
CA VAL A 98 5.92 -3.91 -20.36
C VAL A 98 5.11 -3.69 -19.08
N LEU A 99 3.88 -3.21 -19.20
CA LEU A 99 2.96 -3.12 -18.06
C LEU A 99 2.68 -4.50 -17.45
N ARG A 100 2.42 -5.52 -18.28
CA ARG A 100 2.17 -6.89 -17.81
C ARG A 100 3.37 -7.46 -17.06
N ASN A 101 4.57 -7.28 -17.60
CA ASN A 101 5.81 -7.69 -16.96
C ASN A 101 6.05 -6.94 -15.65
N PHE A 102 5.79 -5.63 -15.63
CA PHE A 102 5.88 -4.79 -14.44
C PHE A 102 4.95 -5.31 -13.33
N LEU A 103 3.66 -5.54 -13.64
CA LEU A 103 2.69 -6.06 -12.68
C LEU A 103 3.06 -7.44 -12.13
N CYS A 104 3.55 -8.35 -12.98
CA CYS A 104 4.07 -9.64 -12.54
C CYS A 104 5.31 -9.52 -11.63
N SER A 105 6.21 -8.58 -11.93
CA SER A 105 7.40 -8.32 -11.12
C SER A 105 7.06 -7.70 -9.77
N LEU A 106 6.03 -6.83 -9.71
CA LEU A 106 5.48 -6.31 -8.47
C LEU A 106 4.89 -7.44 -7.63
N TYR A 107 4.04 -8.28 -8.22
CA TYR A 107 3.43 -9.42 -7.54
C TYR A 107 4.48 -10.33 -6.89
N TYR A 108 5.53 -10.69 -7.65
CA TYR A 108 6.67 -11.45 -7.14
C TYR A 108 7.38 -10.78 -5.95
N SER A 109 7.49 -9.45 -5.99
CA SER A 109 8.24 -8.67 -5.01
C SER A 109 7.48 -8.40 -3.71
N TYR A 110 6.18 -8.72 -3.65
CA TYR A 110 5.41 -8.69 -2.41
C TYR A 110 5.57 -9.99 -1.63
N ASN A 111 5.97 -9.90 -0.36
CA ASN A 111 6.12 -11.05 0.53
C ASN A 111 4.75 -11.62 0.96
N GLU A 112 4.75 -12.86 1.44
CA GLU A 112 3.58 -13.51 2.04
C GLU A 112 3.53 -13.22 3.55
N VAL A 113 3.07 -12.02 3.90
CA VAL A 113 2.83 -11.61 5.29
C VAL A 113 1.34 -11.40 5.52
N PRO A 114 0.84 -11.48 6.78
CA PRO A 114 -0.59 -11.44 7.03
C PRO A 114 -1.28 -10.16 6.49
N PHE A 115 -0.67 -8.98 6.66
CA PHE A 115 -1.27 -7.69 6.30
C PHE A 115 -0.58 -7.01 5.11
N HIS A 116 0.72 -6.67 5.21
CA HIS A 116 1.42 -5.87 4.19
C HIS A 116 1.82 -6.71 2.95
N ASN A 117 0.83 -7.27 2.27
CA ASN A 117 0.95 -8.18 1.14
C ASN A 117 0.38 -7.59 -0.16
N PHE A 118 0.40 -8.37 -1.24
CA PHE A 118 -0.08 -7.91 -2.55
C PHE A 118 -1.56 -7.49 -2.56
N LYS A 119 -2.42 -8.13 -1.76
CA LYS A 119 -3.83 -7.73 -1.65
C LYS A 119 -3.98 -6.36 -0.98
N HIS A 120 -3.12 -6.03 0.00
CA HIS A 120 -3.10 -4.70 0.61
C HIS A 120 -2.70 -3.65 -0.43
N ALA A 121 -1.61 -3.91 -1.17
CA ALA A 121 -1.18 -3.04 -2.28
C ALA A 121 -2.29 -2.78 -3.31
N PHE A 122 -3.07 -3.82 -3.64
CA PHE A 122 -4.27 -3.67 -4.47
C PHE A 122 -5.34 -2.81 -3.82
N CYS A 123 -5.69 -3.02 -2.54
CA CYS A 123 -6.67 -2.20 -1.82
C CYS A 123 -6.31 -0.71 -1.83
N VAL A 124 -5.03 -0.38 -1.60
CA VAL A 124 -4.51 0.99 -1.65
C VAL A 124 -4.66 1.57 -3.05
N THR A 125 -4.25 0.80 -4.07
CA THR A 125 -4.34 1.22 -5.48
C THR A 125 -5.79 1.39 -5.94
N GLN A 126 -6.69 0.49 -5.54
CA GLN A 126 -8.11 0.55 -5.86
C GLN A 126 -8.80 1.72 -5.17
N MET A 127 -8.45 2.03 -3.91
CA MET A 127 -8.96 3.21 -3.23
C MET A 127 -8.51 4.50 -3.94
N MET A 128 -7.23 4.59 -4.32
CA MET A 128 -6.71 5.71 -5.11
C MET A 128 -7.45 5.84 -6.45
N TYR A 129 -7.66 4.74 -7.16
CA TYR A 129 -8.42 4.70 -8.40
C TYR A 129 -9.85 5.25 -8.23
N GLY A 130 -10.56 4.80 -7.19
CA GLY A 130 -11.88 5.35 -6.84
C GLY A 130 -11.85 6.85 -6.54
N MET A 131 -10.87 7.32 -5.77
CA MET A 131 -10.69 8.76 -5.49
C MET A 131 -10.39 9.58 -6.76
N ILE A 132 -9.59 9.03 -7.70
CA ILE A 132 -9.30 9.69 -8.98
C ILE A 132 -10.60 9.97 -9.75
N TRP A 133 -11.50 8.99 -9.83
CA TRP A 133 -12.79 9.17 -10.49
C TRP A 133 -13.74 10.07 -9.70
N LYS A 134 -13.92 9.78 -8.40
CA LYS A 134 -14.86 10.48 -7.53
C LYS A 134 -14.58 11.99 -7.43
N CYS A 135 -13.30 12.36 -7.42
CA CYS A 135 -12.86 13.75 -7.26
C CYS A 135 -12.37 14.40 -8.56
N ASN A 136 -12.51 13.71 -9.70
CA ASN A 136 -12.02 14.15 -11.01
C ASN A 136 -10.55 14.60 -10.98
N LEU A 137 -9.68 13.79 -10.36
CA LEU A 137 -8.28 14.16 -10.12
C LEU A 137 -7.47 14.25 -11.42
N LEU A 138 -7.88 13.56 -12.49
CA LEU A 138 -7.24 13.69 -13.80
C LEU A 138 -7.28 15.13 -14.32
N GLU A 139 -8.40 15.84 -14.14
CA GLU A 139 -8.53 17.24 -14.54
C GLU A 139 -7.87 18.20 -13.53
N ARG A 140 -7.94 17.89 -12.23
CA ARG A 140 -7.43 18.76 -11.16
C ARG A 140 -5.91 18.70 -10.98
N LEU A 141 -5.33 17.50 -10.98
CA LEU A 141 -3.89 17.28 -10.78
C LEU A 141 -3.14 17.13 -12.10
N GLY A 142 -3.81 16.58 -13.13
CA GLY A 142 -3.21 16.20 -14.39
C GLY A 142 -2.82 14.72 -14.44
N GLU A 143 -2.71 14.17 -15.64
CA GLU A 143 -2.56 12.71 -15.82
C GLU A 143 -1.23 12.19 -15.25
N MET A 144 -0.18 13.04 -15.23
CA MET A 144 1.14 12.67 -14.71
C MET A 144 1.11 12.45 -13.19
N ASP A 145 0.50 13.37 -12.44
CA ASP A 145 0.40 13.26 -10.99
C ASP A 145 -0.49 12.07 -10.60
N CYS A 146 -1.56 11.79 -11.35
CA CYS A 146 -2.38 10.59 -11.17
C CYS A 146 -1.63 9.28 -11.50
N LEU A 147 -0.79 9.26 -12.54
CA LEU A 147 0.08 8.11 -12.84
C LEU A 147 1.08 7.87 -11.72
N ILE A 148 1.70 8.93 -11.19
CA ILE A 148 2.62 8.87 -10.05
C ILE A 148 1.89 8.30 -8.83
N LEU A 149 0.70 8.81 -8.50
CA LEU A 149 -0.08 8.34 -7.36
C LEU A 149 -0.43 6.85 -7.48
N LEU A 150 -1.00 6.44 -8.61
CA LEU A 150 -1.39 5.05 -8.82
C LEU A 150 -0.19 4.10 -8.78
N THR A 151 0.92 4.47 -9.42
CA THR A 151 2.17 3.69 -9.41
C THR A 151 2.80 3.67 -8.01
N SER A 152 2.71 4.75 -7.24
CA SER A 152 3.19 4.78 -5.86
C SER A 152 2.38 3.87 -4.97
N CYS A 153 1.05 3.88 -5.07
CA CYS A 153 0.15 3.02 -4.31
C CYS A 153 0.47 1.53 -4.48
N ILE A 154 0.68 1.06 -5.72
CA ILE A 154 0.99 -0.36 -5.96
C ILE A 154 2.43 -0.73 -5.55
N CYS A 155 3.30 0.26 -5.33
CA CYS A 155 4.71 0.04 -4.96
C CYS A 155 5.03 0.28 -3.48
N HIS A 156 4.12 0.89 -2.72
CA HIS A 156 4.48 1.54 -1.45
C HIS A 156 5.02 0.62 -0.37
N ASP A 157 4.69 -0.68 -0.44
CA ASP A 157 5.02 -1.73 0.55
C ASP A 157 5.83 -2.88 -0.07
N LEU A 158 6.48 -2.66 -1.21
CA LEU A 158 7.26 -3.70 -1.89
C LEU A 158 8.32 -4.30 -0.97
N ASP A 159 8.35 -5.63 -0.90
CA ASP A 159 9.28 -6.36 -0.03
C ASP A 159 9.12 -6.08 1.48
N HIS A 160 7.92 -5.71 1.95
CA HIS A 160 7.67 -5.55 3.38
C HIS A 160 7.90 -6.87 4.16
N PRO A 161 8.67 -6.86 5.27
CA PRO A 161 9.07 -8.09 5.97
C PRO A 161 8.02 -8.64 6.94
N GLY A 162 6.98 -7.87 7.23
CA GLY A 162 6.01 -8.19 8.28
C GLY A 162 6.36 -7.61 9.66
N PHE A 163 7.38 -6.74 9.72
CA PHE A 163 7.84 -6.09 10.96
C PHE A 163 8.15 -4.63 10.68
N ASN A 164 7.56 -3.72 11.45
CA ASN A 164 7.62 -2.28 11.21
C ASN A 164 9.00 -1.66 11.50
N ASN A 165 9.15 -0.36 11.22
CA ASN A 165 10.38 0.41 11.45
C ASN A 165 10.90 0.33 12.90
N ILE A 166 10.01 0.30 13.91
CA ILE A 166 10.40 0.20 15.33
C ILE A 166 11.18 -1.11 15.56
N TYR A 167 10.68 -2.22 15.03
CA TYR A 167 11.38 -3.50 15.11
C TYR A 167 12.71 -3.44 14.36
N GLN A 168 12.73 -2.92 13.12
CA GLN A 168 13.97 -2.84 12.32
C GLN A 168 15.09 -2.14 13.09
N ILE A 169 14.78 -1.00 13.71
CA ILE A 169 15.72 -0.17 14.46
C ILE A 169 16.15 -0.86 15.76
N ASN A 170 15.20 -1.34 16.57
CA ASN A 170 15.51 -1.98 17.86
C ASN A 170 16.32 -3.27 17.68
N ALA A 171 15.99 -4.06 16.65
CA ALA A 171 16.71 -5.30 16.32
C ALA A 171 18.00 -5.06 15.52
N LYS A 172 18.28 -3.81 15.12
CA LYS A 172 19.44 -3.40 14.31
C LYS A 172 19.57 -4.26 13.06
N THR A 173 18.47 -4.40 12.31
CA THR A 173 18.45 -5.21 11.09
C THR A 173 19.30 -4.57 9.99
N GLU A 174 19.57 -5.31 8.93
CA GLU A 174 20.29 -4.79 7.76
C GLU A 174 19.61 -3.55 7.16
N LEU A 175 18.28 -3.50 7.14
CA LEU A 175 17.54 -2.35 6.61
C LEU A 175 17.75 -1.10 7.49
N ALA A 176 17.65 -1.24 8.81
CA ALA A 176 17.91 -0.13 9.73
C ALA A 176 19.34 0.41 9.58
N LEU A 177 20.34 -0.48 9.48
CA LEU A 177 21.73 -0.09 9.25
C LEU A 177 21.94 0.58 7.88
N ARG A 178 21.33 0.04 6.81
CA ARG A 178 21.45 0.57 5.45
C ARG A 178 20.87 1.98 5.32
N TYR A 179 19.74 2.22 5.98
CA TYR A 179 19.02 3.50 5.91
C TYR A 179 19.23 4.39 7.14
N ASN A 180 20.17 4.03 8.01
CA ASN A 180 20.58 4.81 9.18
C ASN A 180 19.38 5.23 10.05
N ASP A 181 18.46 4.29 10.30
CA ASP A 181 17.23 4.46 11.10
C ASP A 181 16.21 5.49 10.54
N ILE A 182 16.42 6.06 9.35
CA ILE A 182 15.52 7.04 8.72
C ILE A 182 14.58 6.31 7.75
N SER A 183 13.32 6.16 8.16
CA SER A 183 12.26 5.44 7.41
C SER A 183 12.79 4.19 6.67
N PRO A 184 13.39 3.20 7.39
CA PRO A 184 14.09 2.09 6.74
C PRO A 184 13.24 1.30 5.74
N LEU A 185 11.99 1.05 6.07
CA LEU A 185 11.08 0.28 5.23
C LEU A 185 10.65 1.06 3.99
N GLU A 186 10.21 2.31 4.14
CA GLU A 186 9.71 3.11 3.03
C GLU A 186 10.83 3.42 2.02
N ASN A 187 12.06 3.64 2.50
CA ASN A 187 13.23 3.73 1.62
C ASN A 187 13.49 2.41 0.89
N HIS A 188 13.33 1.27 1.56
CA HIS A 188 13.48 -0.05 0.94
C HIS A 188 12.41 -0.31 -0.12
N HIS A 189 11.14 -0.07 0.17
CA HIS A 189 10.03 -0.22 -0.78
C HIS A 189 10.28 0.61 -2.04
N CYS A 190 10.68 1.87 -1.85
CA CYS A 190 11.02 2.76 -2.94
C CYS A 190 12.25 2.26 -3.74
N SER A 191 13.29 1.75 -3.06
CA SER A 191 14.46 1.19 -3.72
C SER A 191 14.11 -0.05 -4.56
N VAL A 192 13.23 -0.92 -4.07
CA VAL A 192 12.77 -2.11 -4.79
C VAL A 192 11.94 -1.71 -6.01
N ALA A 193 11.03 -0.73 -5.87
CA ALA A 193 10.25 -0.20 -6.98
C ALA A 193 11.13 0.26 -8.15
N PHE A 194 12.17 1.03 -7.85
CA PHE A 194 13.09 1.52 -8.90
C PHE A 194 14.03 0.46 -9.43
N LYS A 195 14.35 -0.59 -8.67
CA LYS A 195 15.08 -1.74 -9.17
C LYS A 195 14.25 -2.52 -10.20
N ILE A 196 12.94 -2.68 -9.96
CA ILE A 196 12.03 -3.24 -10.96
C ILE A 196 11.99 -2.34 -12.20
N LEU A 197 11.85 -1.02 -12.04
CA LEU A 197 11.81 -0.07 -13.16
C LEU A 197 13.16 0.15 -13.87
N GLU A 198 14.27 -0.35 -13.33
CA GLU A 198 15.58 -0.31 -13.99
C GLU A 198 15.64 -1.29 -15.16
N HIS A 199 14.93 -2.41 -15.06
CA HIS A 199 14.90 -3.42 -16.12
C HIS A 199 14.05 -2.96 -17.30
N HIS A 200 14.63 -3.04 -18.50
CA HIS A 200 13.98 -2.55 -19.73
C HIS A 200 12.60 -3.19 -19.99
N GLU A 201 12.42 -4.47 -19.64
CA GLU A 201 11.19 -5.23 -19.88
C GLU A 201 10.04 -4.91 -18.92
N THR A 202 10.31 -4.20 -17.82
CA THR A 202 9.37 -3.83 -16.75
C THR A 202 9.30 -2.31 -16.54
N ASN A 203 10.14 -1.55 -17.23
CA ASN A 203 10.17 -0.10 -17.13
C ASN A 203 9.03 0.55 -17.92
N ILE A 204 7.89 0.75 -17.25
CA ILE A 204 6.71 1.44 -17.81
C ILE A 204 6.98 2.91 -18.18
N PHE A 205 8.15 3.47 -17.86
CA PHE A 205 8.58 4.82 -18.21
C PHE A 205 9.69 4.85 -19.27
N ARG A 206 10.06 3.72 -19.90
CA ARG A 206 11.21 3.64 -20.82
C ARG A 206 11.10 4.52 -22.07
N ASN A 207 9.87 4.85 -22.48
CA ASN A 207 9.60 5.72 -23.64
C ASN A 207 9.47 7.20 -23.24
N GLN A 208 9.64 7.54 -21.95
CA GLN A 208 9.55 8.90 -21.46
C GLN A 208 10.88 9.65 -21.58
N SER A 209 10.78 10.98 -21.70
CA SER A 209 11.97 11.83 -21.66
C SER A 209 12.65 11.74 -20.29
N LEU A 210 13.97 11.98 -20.25
CA LEU A 210 14.72 12.02 -18.99
C LEU A 210 14.12 13.01 -17.98
N GLU A 211 13.62 14.15 -18.46
CA GLU A 211 13.01 15.17 -17.61
C GLU A 211 11.69 14.70 -17.01
N THR A 212 10.87 14.00 -17.81
CA THR A 212 9.65 13.34 -17.31
C THR A 212 9.99 12.27 -16.28
N TYR A 213 10.96 11.40 -16.57
CA TYR A 213 11.38 10.34 -15.66
C TYR A 213 11.84 10.89 -14.30
N LYS A 214 12.60 12.00 -14.28
CA LYS A 214 13.00 12.67 -13.04
C LYS A 214 11.81 13.11 -12.20
N LYS A 215 10.79 13.72 -12.82
CA LYS A 215 9.56 14.15 -12.14
C LYS A 215 8.78 12.97 -11.57
N VAL A 216 8.64 11.90 -12.35
CA VAL A 216 8.00 10.65 -11.90
C VAL A 216 8.76 10.08 -10.71
N ARG A 217 10.09 10.00 -10.81
CA ARG A 217 10.94 9.47 -9.74
C ARG A 217 10.80 10.29 -8.45
N GLU A 218 10.90 11.60 -8.54
CA GLU A 218 10.75 12.51 -7.40
C GLU A 218 9.37 12.38 -6.75
N GLY A 219 8.31 12.34 -7.56
CA GLY A 219 6.94 12.19 -7.07
C GLY A 219 6.71 10.85 -6.37
N MET A 220 7.18 9.75 -6.95
CA MET A 220 7.06 8.42 -6.33
C MET A 220 7.84 8.32 -5.01
N ILE A 221 9.07 8.82 -4.96
CA ILE A 221 9.86 8.87 -3.72
C ILE A 221 9.10 9.64 -2.64
N ARG A 222 8.58 10.83 -2.97
CA ARG A 222 7.81 11.65 -2.03
C ARG A 222 6.58 10.92 -1.52
N CYS A 223 5.80 10.29 -2.40
CA CYS A 223 4.57 9.60 -2.03
C CYS A 223 4.86 8.36 -1.17
N ILE A 224 5.82 7.50 -1.55
CA ILE A 224 6.14 6.29 -0.80
C ILE A 224 6.74 6.65 0.57
N LEU A 225 7.68 7.60 0.65
CA LEU A 225 8.23 8.03 1.95
C LEU A 225 7.21 8.76 2.85
N ALA A 226 6.07 9.17 2.32
CA ALA A 226 4.99 9.78 3.11
C ALA A 226 4.12 8.74 3.82
N THR A 227 4.18 7.45 3.44
CA THR A 227 3.39 6.40 4.10
C THR A 227 3.89 6.10 5.51
N ASP A 228 5.17 6.40 5.82
CA ASP A 228 5.73 6.28 7.18
C ASP A 228 4.85 7.03 8.20
N MET A 229 4.25 6.25 9.11
CA MET A 229 3.34 6.78 10.12
C MET A 229 4.04 7.60 11.20
N ALA A 230 5.37 7.51 11.35
CA ALA A 230 6.14 8.42 12.21
C ALA A 230 6.05 9.87 11.72
N ARG A 231 5.80 10.09 10.42
CA ARG A 231 5.67 11.40 9.79
C ARG A 231 4.22 11.88 9.67
N HIS A 232 3.25 11.09 10.15
CA HIS A 232 1.82 11.38 9.96
C HIS A 232 1.43 12.79 10.44
N ASN A 233 1.81 13.15 11.67
CA ASN A 233 1.45 14.45 12.26
C ASN A 233 2.11 15.63 11.54
N GLU A 234 3.37 15.49 11.11
CA GLU A 234 4.09 16.51 10.34
C GLU A 234 3.38 16.79 9.01
N ILE A 235 3.06 15.73 8.27
CA ILE A 235 2.40 15.82 6.96
C ILE A 235 0.99 16.40 7.12
N LEU A 236 0.21 15.90 8.10
CA LEU A 236 -1.14 16.38 8.35
C LEU A 236 -1.16 17.86 8.74
N GLN A 237 -0.23 18.29 9.60
CA GLN A 237 -0.15 19.69 10.00
C GLN A 237 0.21 20.59 8.82
N THR A 238 1.23 20.20 8.04
CA THR A 238 1.63 20.93 6.83
C THR A 238 0.46 21.06 5.84
N PHE A 239 -0.32 19.98 5.65
CA PHE A 239 -1.48 20.02 4.77
C PHE A 239 -2.61 20.92 5.32
N ARG A 240 -2.85 20.88 6.64
CA ARG A 240 -3.83 21.77 7.29
C ARG A 240 -3.47 23.24 7.16
N ASP A 241 -2.19 23.57 7.24
CA ASP A 241 -1.71 24.95 7.15
C ASP A 241 -1.98 25.54 5.75
N ILE A 242 -1.81 24.74 4.69
CA ILE A 242 -2.08 25.19 3.30
C ILE A 242 -3.56 25.11 2.90
N THR A 243 -4.38 24.34 3.63
CA THR A 243 -5.79 24.06 3.25
C THR A 243 -6.63 25.34 3.00
N PRO A 244 -6.56 26.41 3.83
CA PRO A 244 -7.37 27.61 3.62
C PRO A 244 -7.06 28.38 2.33
N GLU A 245 -5.86 28.20 1.78
CA GLU A 245 -5.36 28.88 0.58
C GLU A 245 -4.91 27.88 -0.50
N PHE A 246 -5.49 26.67 -0.48
CA PHE A 246 -5.11 25.59 -1.38
C PHE A 246 -5.25 26.01 -2.86
N ASP A 247 -4.27 25.64 -3.67
CA ASP A 247 -4.18 26.05 -5.07
C ASP A 247 -3.59 24.91 -5.90
N TYR A 248 -4.36 24.40 -6.87
CA TYR A 248 -3.94 23.34 -7.79
C TYR A 248 -2.82 23.76 -8.74
N THR A 249 -2.58 25.06 -8.91
CA THR A 249 -1.47 25.57 -9.73
C THR A 249 -0.15 25.63 -8.94
N ASN A 250 -0.22 25.65 -7.60
CA ASN A 250 0.95 25.61 -6.74
C ASN A 250 1.47 24.17 -6.57
N ARG A 251 2.72 23.93 -6.98
CA ARG A 251 3.34 22.60 -6.93
C ARG A 251 3.55 22.08 -5.51
N GLU A 252 3.81 22.94 -4.54
CA GLU A 252 3.96 22.54 -3.14
C GLU A 252 2.61 22.08 -2.55
N HIS A 253 1.53 22.77 -2.91
CA HIS A 253 0.17 22.40 -2.50
C HIS A 253 -0.22 21.04 -3.11
N VAL A 254 0.00 20.86 -4.41
CA VAL A 254 -0.24 19.57 -5.09
C VAL A 254 0.61 18.46 -4.48
N ASN A 255 1.89 18.70 -4.19
CA ASN A 255 2.77 17.72 -3.56
C ASN A 255 2.26 17.29 -2.17
N SER A 256 1.78 18.26 -1.36
CA SER A 256 1.19 18.01 -0.05
C SER A 256 -0.11 17.21 -0.16
N LEU A 257 -0.99 17.57 -1.11
CA LEU A 257 -2.20 16.81 -1.41
C LEU A 257 -1.89 15.38 -1.86
N SER A 258 -0.88 15.17 -2.70
CA SER A 258 -0.46 13.83 -3.13
C SER A 258 -0.03 12.95 -1.96
N MET A 259 0.73 13.51 -1.00
CA MET A 259 1.12 12.80 0.22
C MET A 259 -0.12 12.43 1.06
N VAL A 260 -1.07 13.34 1.23
CA VAL A 260 -2.31 13.04 1.97
C VAL A 260 -3.17 12.00 1.25
N LEU A 261 -3.30 12.08 -0.08
CA LEU A 261 -4.07 11.12 -0.87
C LEU A 261 -3.53 9.69 -0.76
N ILE A 262 -2.21 9.49 -0.88
CA ILE A 262 -1.64 8.13 -0.72
C ILE A 262 -1.80 7.64 0.71
N LYS A 263 -1.60 8.50 1.72
CA LYS A 263 -1.83 8.11 3.12
C LYS A 263 -3.28 7.71 3.36
N VAL A 264 -4.24 8.49 2.87
CA VAL A 264 -5.66 8.16 2.95
C VAL A 264 -5.93 6.81 2.31
N ALA A 265 -5.42 6.57 1.10
CA ALA A 265 -5.59 5.29 0.42
C ALA A 265 -4.99 4.10 1.21
N ASP A 266 -3.80 4.29 1.78
CA ASP A 266 -3.05 3.29 2.53
C ASP A 266 -3.81 2.79 3.76
N ILE A 267 -4.30 3.71 4.58
CA ILE A 267 -5.02 3.36 5.82
C ILE A 267 -6.56 3.29 5.64
N SER A 268 -7.06 3.12 4.42
CA SER A 268 -8.50 3.23 4.10
C SER A 268 -9.35 2.00 4.42
N ASN A 269 -8.81 0.93 5.01
CA ASN A 269 -9.57 -0.31 5.23
C ASN A 269 -10.87 -0.09 6.02
N GLU A 270 -10.82 0.72 7.09
CA GLU A 270 -12.00 1.06 7.91
C GLU A 270 -13.02 1.97 7.17
N ALA A 271 -12.68 2.48 5.98
CA ALA A 271 -13.61 3.22 5.12
C ALA A 271 -14.47 2.30 4.24
N ARG A 272 -14.15 1.01 4.24
CA ARG A 272 -14.89 -0.03 3.51
C ARG A 272 -16.01 -0.59 4.39
N PRO A 273 -17.04 -1.22 3.80
CA PRO A 273 -18.02 -2.01 4.55
C PRO A 273 -17.37 -2.99 5.54
N LEU A 274 -18.01 -3.18 6.69
CA LEU A 274 -17.45 -3.93 7.82
C LEU A 274 -17.07 -5.38 7.45
N ASP A 275 -17.85 -6.03 6.60
CA ASP A 275 -17.59 -7.39 6.11
C ASP A 275 -16.33 -7.49 5.23
N ILE A 276 -15.90 -6.38 4.62
CA ILE A 276 -14.64 -6.27 3.86
C ILE A 276 -13.49 -5.84 4.78
N ALA A 277 -13.75 -4.94 5.74
CA ALA A 277 -12.76 -4.37 6.65
C ALA A 277 -12.33 -5.31 7.79
N GLU A 278 -13.26 -6.06 8.39
CA GLU A 278 -12.99 -6.94 9.54
C GLU A 278 -11.91 -8.01 9.25
N PRO A 279 -11.90 -8.70 8.09
CA PRO A 279 -10.80 -9.60 7.75
C PRO A 279 -9.44 -8.92 7.69
N TRP A 280 -9.36 -7.67 7.24
CA TRP A 280 -8.11 -6.89 7.26
C TRP A 280 -7.63 -6.60 8.68
N LEU A 281 -8.56 -6.36 9.62
CA LEU A 281 -8.23 -6.21 11.02
C LEU A 281 -7.64 -7.49 11.61
N GLU A 282 -8.17 -8.66 11.26
CA GLU A 282 -7.57 -9.95 11.67
C GLU A 282 -6.13 -10.08 11.18
N CYS A 283 -5.90 -9.81 9.88
CA CYS A 283 -4.59 -9.80 9.26
C CYS A 283 -3.61 -8.84 9.98
N LEU A 284 -4.06 -7.61 10.27
CA LEU A 284 -3.25 -6.60 10.94
C LEU A 284 -2.85 -7.05 12.35
N MET A 285 -3.82 -7.56 13.12
CA MET A 285 -3.57 -8.05 14.48
C MET A 285 -2.64 -9.26 14.48
N GLU A 286 -2.80 -10.19 13.54
CA GLU A 286 -1.89 -11.32 13.40
C GLU A 286 -0.46 -10.84 13.16
N GLU A 287 -0.24 -9.90 12.24
CA GLU A 287 1.09 -9.38 11.95
C GLU A 287 1.70 -8.62 13.15
N PHE A 288 0.92 -7.77 13.81
CA PHE A 288 1.36 -7.04 15.01
C PHE A 288 1.68 -7.99 16.16
N PHE A 289 0.87 -9.02 16.37
CA PHE A 289 1.12 -10.01 17.42
C PHE A 289 2.37 -10.82 17.13
N ASN A 290 2.57 -11.25 15.88
CA ASN A 290 3.80 -11.92 15.46
C ASN A 290 5.05 -11.07 15.75
N GLN A 291 5.00 -9.76 15.49
CA GLN A 291 6.07 -8.85 15.86
C GLN A 291 6.26 -8.78 17.38
N SER A 292 5.20 -8.51 18.14
CA SER A 292 5.31 -8.34 19.60
C SER A 292 5.80 -9.61 20.32
N ASP A 293 5.42 -10.79 19.83
CA ASP A 293 5.87 -12.08 20.36
C ASP A 293 7.35 -12.31 20.07
N LEU A 294 7.82 -11.89 18.90
CA LEU A 294 9.24 -11.92 18.56
C LEU A 294 10.03 -10.89 19.39
N GLU A 295 9.52 -9.67 19.58
CA GLU A 295 10.13 -8.66 20.45
C GLU A 295 10.33 -9.21 21.88
N LYS A 296 9.32 -9.88 22.46
CA LYS A 296 9.41 -10.55 23.76
C LYS A 296 10.47 -11.65 23.78
N LEU A 297 10.46 -12.52 22.76
CA LEU A 297 11.40 -13.64 22.65
C LEU A 297 12.86 -13.16 22.57
N GLU A 298 13.08 -12.04 21.88
CA GLU A 298 14.40 -11.46 21.66
C GLU A 298 14.87 -10.51 22.77
N GLY A 299 14.02 -10.24 23.77
CA GLY A 299 14.30 -9.27 24.83
C GLY A 299 14.35 -7.82 24.35
N LEU A 300 13.65 -7.51 23.25
CA LEU A 300 13.51 -6.15 22.72
C LEU A 300 12.35 -5.40 23.42
N PRO A 301 12.34 -4.05 23.38
CA PRO A 301 11.18 -3.28 23.81
C PRO A 301 9.93 -3.66 22.99
N VAL A 302 8.86 -4.04 23.68
CA VAL A 302 7.60 -4.44 23.05
C VAL A 302 6.73 -3.21 22.78
N SER A 303 6.24 -3.06 21.56
CA SER A 303 5.31 -1.99 21.19
C SER A 303 3.95 -2.16 21.91
N PRO A 304 3.53 -1.25 22.82
CA PRO A 304 2.37 -1.50 23.68
C PRO A 304 1.05 -1.71 22.94
N PHE A 305 0.88 -1.02 21.81
CA PHE A 305 -0.31 -1.11 20.95
C PHE A 305 -0.32 -2.35 20.03
N MET A 306 0.73 -3.18 20.10
CA MET A 306 0.84 -4.46 19.38
C MET A 306 0.84 -5.66 20.34
N ASP A 307 0.83 -5.44 21.66
CA ASP A 307 0.94 -6.53 22.63
C ASP A 307 -0.39 -7.32 22.72
N ARG A 308 -0.35 -8.59 22.31
CA ARG A 308 -1.51 -9.51 22.29
C ARG A 308 -2.22 -9.67 23.64
N GLU A 309 -1.54 -9.37 24.74
CA GLU A 309 -2.10 -9.44 26.10
C GLU A 309 -2.79 -8.16 26.53
N LYS A 310 -2.53 -7.03 25.85
CA LYS A 310 -3.01 -5.69 26.25
C LYS A 310 -3.98 -5.08 25.25
N VAL A 311 -3.95 -5.52 24.00
CA VAL A 311 -4.73 -4.92 22.90
C VAL A 311 -6.00 -5.70 22.67
N THR A 312 -7.13 -4.98 22.62
CA THR A 312 -8.38 -5.52 22.06
C THR A 312 -8.66 -4.87 20.72
N LYS A 313 -9.24 -5.64 19.79
CA LYS A 313 -9.63 -5.14 18.46
C LYS A 313 -10.47 -3.84 18.53
N PRO A 314 -11.54 -3.75 19.35
CA PRO A 314 -12.33 -2.53 19.43
C PRO A 314 -11.51 -1.34 19.95
N SER A 315 -10.73 -1.52 21.01
CA SER A 315 -9.92 -0.41 21.57
C SER A 315 -8.88 0.12 20.58
N SER A 316 -8.28 -0.77 19.79
CA SER A 316 -7.31 -0.41 18.75
C SER A 316 -7.99 0.40 17.66
N GLN A 317 -9.12 -0.08 17.14
CA GLN A 317 -9.81 0.58 16.03
C GLN A 317 -10.47 1.90 16.43
N CYS A 318 -11.14 1.99 17.58
CA CYS A 318 -11.71 3.26 18.02
C CYS A 318 -10.64 4.36 18.16
N SER A 319 -9.46 4.00 18.69
CA SER A 319 -8.36 4.95 18.83
C SER A 319 -7.77 5.34 17.47
N PHE A 320 -7.56 4.36 16.58
CA PHE A 320 -7.02 4.62 15.25
C PHE A 320 -7.97 5.47 14.40
N ILE A 321 -9.26 5.14 14.39
CA ILE A 321 -10.28 5.92 13.69
C ILE A 321 -10.33 7.34 14.24
N GLY A 322 -10.47 7.49 15.56
CA GLY A 322 -10.64 8.79 16.20
C GLY A 322 -9.44 9.73 16.10
N PHE A 323 -8.22 9.20 16.22
CA PHE A 323 -7.00 10.02 16.31
C PHE A 323 -6.17 10.05 15.04
N VAL A 324 -6.40 9.15 14.07
CA VAL A 324 -5.61 9.07 12.84
C VAL A 324 -6.48 9.24 11.60
N LEU A 325 -7.52 8.40 11.43
CA LEU A 325 -8.31 8.41 10.20
C LEU A 325 -9.16 9.67 10.07
N LEU A 326 -10.04 9.96 11.04
CA LEU A 326 -10.94 11.11 10.93
C LEU A 326 -10.16 12.43 10.75
N PRO A 327 -9.12 12.75 11.53
CA PRO A 327 -8.37 13.99 11.35
C PRO A 327 -7.76 14.17 9.96
N LEU A 328 -7.35 13.07 9.32
CA LEU A 328 -6.76 13.03 7.98
C LEU A 328 -7.84 13.17 6.90
N PHE A 329 -8.92 12.39 7.01
CA PHE A 329 -10.05 12.44 6.08
C PHE A 329 -10.76 13.79 6.12
N GLU A 330 -10.99 14.37 7.31
CA GLU A 330 -11.57 15.71 7.46
C GLU A 330 -10.70 16.79 6.81
N ALA A 331 -9.38 16.69 6.94
CA ALA A 331 -8.47 17.63 6.28
C ALA A 331 -8.57 17.48 4.75
N LEU A 332 -8.61 16.25 4.23
CA LEU A 332 -8.77 15.99 2.80
C LEU A 332 -10.13 16.48 2.28
N GLY A 333 -11.22 16.28 3.03
CA GLY A 333 -12.57 16.69 2.68
C GLY A 333 -12.71 18.20 2.46
N LYS A 334 -11.93 19.02 3.18
CA LYS A 334 -11.91 20.48 2.98
C LYS A 334 -11.38 20.91 1.61
N VAL A 335 -10.55 20.08 0.97
CA VAL A 335 -10.02 20.34 -0.39
C VAL A 335 -10.81 19.56 -1.44
N LEU A 336 -11.20 18.32 -1.13
CA LEU A 336 -11.97 17.42 -1.99
C LEU A 336 -13.35 17.16 -1.37
N VAL A 337 -14.25 18.13 -1.50
CA VAL A 337 -15.59 18.13 -0.89
C VAL A 337 -16.44 16.91 -1.27
N GLU A 338 -16.15 16.28 -2.40
CA GLU A 338 -16.80 15.04 -2.85
C GLU A 338 -16.60 13.87 -1.88
N LEU A 339 -15.56 13.93 -1.04
CA LEU A 339 -15.22 12.92 -0.06
C LEU A 339 -15.86 13.18 1.31
N GLU A 340 -16.41 14.36 1.59
CA GLU A 340 -17.06 14.66 2.89
C GLU A 340 -18.22 13.71 3.19
N MET A 341 -19.02 13.35 2.17
CA MET A 341 -20.11 12.36 2.33
C MET A 341 -19.60 10.93 2.56
N THR A 342 -18.38 10.61 2.11
CA THR A 342 -17.75 9.31 2.39
C THR A 342 -17.30 9.24 3.84
N ILE A 343 -16.96 10.38 4.46
CA ILE A 343 -16.61 10.48 5.88
C ILE A 343 -17.82 10.19 6.79
N SER A 344 -19.02 10.59 6.36
CA SER A 344 -20.26 10.31 7.10
C SER A 344 -20.55 8.80 7.24
N ASN A 345 -20.02 7.97 6.34
CA ASN A 345 -20.19 6.51 6.39
C ASN A 345 -19.24 5.79 7.36
N PHE A 346 -18.29 6.46 8.02
CA PHE A 346 -17.46 5.86 9.09
C PHE A 346 -18.25 5.52 10.37
N GLY A 347 -19.59 5.56 10.34
CA GLY A 347 -20.43 5.07 11.44
C GLY A 347 -20.37 5.93 12.71
N LEU A 348 -20.12 7.24 12.59
CA LEU A 348 -20.05 8.18 13.71
C LEU A 348 -21.19 9.20 13.73
N GLU A 349 -22.35 8.84 13.16
CA GLU A 349 -23.60 9.47 13.57
C GLU A 349 -24.05 8.82 14.89
N ASN A 350 -24.11 9.65 15.93
CA ASN A 350 -24.34 9.31 17.36
C ASN A 350 -25.42 8.27 17.65
#